data_AF-A0A7W0UU92-F1
#
_entry.id   AF-A0A7W0UU92-F1
#
_cell.length_a   1.000
_cell.length_b   1.000
_cell.length_c   1.000
_cell.angle_alpha   90.00
_cell.angle_beta   90.00
_cell.angle_gamma   90.00
#
_symmetry.space_group_name_H-M   'P 1'
#
loop_
_entity.id
_entity.type
_entity.pdbx_description
1 polymer ?
#
loop_
_entity_poly.entity_id
_entity_poly.type
_entity_poly.pdbx_seq_one_letter_code
_entity_poly.pdbx_strand_id
1 'polypeptide(L)' 'MWPRQQGSILIKPRLDTLLEQVDSHYACVLVAAKRARQINSYYHNLGEGTFDEYPPPMVETGSKNYLKIALD' A
#
# COMPACT_ATOMS: atom_id res chain seq x y z
N MET A 1 -10.26 9.29 38.78
CA MET A 1 -10.65 9.60 37.38
C MET A 1 -9.46 9.21 36.51
N TRP A 2 -9.49 8.04 35.87
CA TRP A 2 -8.36 7.55 35.05
C TRP A 2 -8.45 8.16 33.64
N PRO A 3 -7.33 8.57 33.02
CA PRO A 3 -7.35 9.15 31.69
C PRO A 3 -7.66 8.05 30.67
N ARG A 4 -8.64 8.31 29.78
CA ARG A 4 -8.86 7.46 28.60
C ARG A 4 -7.68 7.64 27.64
N GLN A 5 -6.68 6.77 27.77
CA GLN A 5 -5.77 6.47 26.67
C GLN A 5 -6.56 5.71 25.62
N GLN A 6 -7.37 6.41 24.82
CA GLN A 6 -7.87 5.88 23.56
C GLN A 6 -6.74 5.99 22.54
N GLY A 7 -5.73 5.14 22.72
CA GLY A 7 -4.88 4.72 21.61
C GLY A 7 -5.79 3.94 20.67
N SER A 8 -6.53 4.64 19.82
CA SER A 8 -7.24 4.02 18.73
C SER A 8 -6.20 3.24 17.95
N ILE A 9 -6.45 1.93 17.77
CA ILE A 9 -5.73 1.10 16.81
C ILE A 9 -6.08 1.69 15.44
N LEU A 10 -5.46 2.80 15.09
CA LEU A 10 -5.69 3.52 13.85
C LEU A 10 -5.00 2.71 12.77
N ILE A 11 -5.79 1.90 12.07
CA ILE A 11 -5.37 1.22 10.85
C ILE A 11 -4.98 2.33 9.88
N LYS A 12 -3.70 2.34 9.50
CA LYS A 12 -3.15 3.24 8.49
C LYS A 12 -2.86 2.44 7.22
N PRO A 13 -3.08 3.02 6.02
CA PRO A 13 -3.88 4.23 5.79
C PRO A 13 -5.34 4.05 6.23
N ARG A 14 -6.04 5.16 6.48
CA ARG A 14 -7.47 5.11 6.82
C ARG A 14 -8.28 4.76 5.57
N LEU A 15 -9.22 3.82 5.71
CA LEU A 15 -10.09 3.42 4.61
C LEU A 15 -10.86 4.62 4.02
N ASP A 16 -11.38 5.52 4.86
CA ASP A 16 -12.13 6.70 4.43
C ASP A 16 -11.32 7.55 3.44
N THR A 17 -10.03 7.77 3.72
CA THR A 17 -9.12 8.53 2.85
C THR A 17 -8.87 7.83 1.53
N LEU A 18 -8.84 6.50 1.51
CA LEU A 18 -8.68 5.74 0.26
C LEU A 18 -9.95 5.83 -0.61
N LEU A 19 -11.12 5.81 0.02
CA LEU A 19 -12.40 5.88 -0.68
C LEU A 19 -12.68 7.26 -1.29
N GLU A 20 -12.02 8.32 -0.84
CA GLU A 20 -12.04 9.63 -1.51
C GLU A 20 -11.32 9.61 -2.88
N GLN A 21 -10.46 8.61 -3.12
CA GLN A 21 -9.63 8.52 -4.34
C GLN A 21 -10.18 7.53 -5.38
N VAL A 22 -11.24 6.78 -5.06
CA VAL A 22 -11.77 5.70 -5.93
C VAL A 22 -13.29 5.64 -5.89
N ASP A 23 -13.89 5.18 -6.98
CA ASP A 23 -15.36 5.18 -7.14
C ASP A 23 -16.09 4.16 -6.26
N SER A 24 -15.39 3.13 -5.77
CA SER A 24 -15.99 2.08 -4.94
C SER A 24 -14.98 1.31 -4.10
N HIS A 25 -15.48 0.58 -3.11
CA HIS A 25 -14.67 -0.33 -2.29
C HIS A 25 -13.96 -1.39 -3.15
N TYR A 26 -14.63 -1.90 -4.19
CA TYR A 26 -14.05 -2.88 -5.11
C TYR A 26 -12.94 -2.27 -5.96
N ALA A 27 -13.11 -1.02 -6.39
CA ALA A 27 -12.06 -0.28 -7.10
C ALA A 27 -10.82 -0.10 -6.21
N CYS A 28 -11.00 0.23 -4.93
CA CYS A 28 -9.90 0.31 -3.96
C CYS A 28 -9.09 -0.99 -3.90
N VAL A 29 -9.78 -2.13 -3.75
CA VAL A 29 -9.14 -3.45 -3.65
C VAL A 29 -8.40 -3.79 -4.94
N LEU A 30 -9.01 -3.54 -6.10
CA LEU A 30 -8.42 -3.87 -7.40
C LEU A 30 -7.15 -3.04 -7.67
N VAL A 31 -7.19 -1.74 -7.39
CA VAL A 31 -6.06 -0.83 -7.59
C VAL A 31 -4.91 -1.20 -6.65
N ALA A 32 -5.18 -1.39 -5.36
CA ALA A 32 -4.17 -1.80 -4.39
C ALA A 32 -3.53 -3.16 -4.76
N ALA A 33 -4.35 -4.14 -5.15
CA ALA A 33 -3.86 -5.45 -5.57
C ALA A 33 -3.01 -5.38 -6.83
N LYS A 34 -3.43 -4.59 -7.84
CA LYS A 34 -2.66 -4.41 -9.07
C LYS A 34 -1.31 -3.74 -8.77
N ARG A 35 -1.31 -2.68 -7.95
CA ARG A 35 -0.07 -1.99 -7.58
C ARG A 35 0.88 -2.88 -6.78
N ALA A 36 0.37 -3.66 -5.83
CA ALA A 36 1.19 -4.61 -5.07
C ALA A 36 1.87 -5.66 -5.96
N ARG A 37 1.19 -6.14 -7.02
CA ARG A 37 1.80 -7.05 -8.01
C ARG A 37 2.92 -6.36 -8.79
N GLN A 38 2.73 -5.12 -9.22
CA GLN A 38 3.79 -4.35 -9.90
C GLN A 38 5.02 -4.17 -9.02
N ILE A 39 4.84 -3.88 -7.73
CA ILE A 39 5.94 -3.75 -6.77
C ILE A 39 6.66 -5.09 -6.57
N ASN A 40 5.91 -6.19 -6.44
CA ASN A 40 6.49 -7.51 -6.32
C ASN A 40 7.33 -7.88 -7.56
N SER A 41 6.80 -7.63 -8.77
CA SER A 41 7.52 -7.86 -10.02
C SER A 41 8.76 -6.98 -10.13
N TYR A 42 8.70 -5.71 -9.70
CA TYR A 42 9.88 -4.83 -9.66
C TYR A 42 11.01 -5.43 -8.80
N TYR A 43 10.70 -5.88 -7.57
CA TYR A 43 11.72 -6.47 -6.70
C TYR A 43 12.24 -7.83 -7.21
N HIS A 44 11.39 -8.60 -7.90
CA HIS A 44 11.81 -9.83 -8.55
C HIS A 44 12.80 -9.54 -9.69
N ASN A 45 12.45 -8.63 -10.59
CA ASN A 45 13.27 -8.26 -11.75
C ASN A 45 14.60 -7.59 -11.32
N LEU A 46 14.57 -6.82 -10.22
CA LEU A 46 15.78 -6.25 -9.62
C LEU A 46 16.80 -7.33 -9.21
N GLY A 47 16.32 -8.48 -8.72
CA GLY A 47 17.16 -9.62 -8.40
C GLY A 47 17.76 -10.31 -9.63
N GLU A 48 17.07 -10.22 -10.77
CA GLU A 48 17.49 -10.80 -12.05
C GLU A 48 18.31 -9.81 -12.92
N GLY A 49 18.49 -8.55 -12.46
CA GLY A 49 19.26 -7.52 -13.15
C GLY A 49 18.52 -6.81 -14.30
N THR A 50 17.20 -6.94 -14.37
CA THR A 50 16.35 -6.31 -15.40
C THR A 50 15.50 -5.20 -14.78
N PHE A 51 15.48 -4.00 -15.36
CA PHE A 51 14.92 -2.80 -14.70
C PHE A 51 13.65 -2.23 -15.34
N ASP A 52 13.22 -2.76 -16.49
CA ASP A 52 12.41 -1.95 -17.41
C ASP A 52 10.88 -2.18 -17.34
N GLU A 53 10.40 -3.17 -16.60
CA GLU A 53 8.99 -3.58 -16.72
C GLU A 53 8.03 -2.86 -15.75
N TYR A 54 8.46 -2.55 -14.52
CA TYR A 54 7.58 -1.94 -13.51
C TYR A 54 8.28 -0.87 -12.69
N PRO A 55 7.58 0.23 -12.33
CA PRO A 55 8.18 1.29 -11.53
C PRO A 55 8.38 0.87 -10.07
N PRO A 56 9.45 1.35 -9.41
CA PRO A 56 9.70 1.11 -7.99
C PRO A 56 8.57 1.66 -7.10
N PRO A 57 8.55 1.30 -5.80
CA PRO A 57 7.75 2.03 -4.81
C PRO A 57 7.98 3.55 -4.93
N MET A 58 6.89 4.32 -4.98
CA MET A 58 6.93 5.78 -5.16
C MET A 58 6.88 6.53 -3.82
N VAL A 59 6.79 5.81 -2.72
CA VAL A 59 6.65 6.33 -1.37
C VAL A 59 7.62 5.57 -0.48
N GLU A 60 8.27 6.27 0.44
CA GLU A 60 9.06 5.64 1.49
C GLU A 60 8.14 4.92 2.48
N THR A 61 8.41 3.64 2.69
CA THR A 61 7.59 2.78 3.54
C THR A 61 8.49 1.97 4.47
N GLY A 62 8.09 1.88 5.73
CA GLY A 62 8.75 1.02 6.72
C GLY A 62 8.35 -0.46 6.61
N SER A 63 7.43 -0.80 5.70
CA SER A 63 6.88 -2.14 5.55
C SER A 63 7.52 -2.90 4.38
N LYS A 64 7.69 -4.22 4.53
CA LYS A 64 8.06 -5.13 3.44
C LYS A 64 6.85 -5.78 2.77
N ASN A 65 5.65 -5.55 3.30
CA ASN A 65 4.43 -6.13 2.74
C ASN A 65 3.96 -5.29 1.54
N TYR A 66 4.02 -5.85 0.32
CA TYR A 66 3.70 -5.11 -0.90
C TYR A 66 2.29 -4.51 -0.95
N LEU A 67 1.29 -5.15 -0.32
CA LEU A 67 -0.04 -4.57 -0.21
C LEU A 67 -0.06 -3.36 0.70
N LYS A 68 0.71 -3.38 1.78
CA LYS A 68 0.88 -2.22 2.66
C LYS A 68 1.55 -1.06 1.92
N ILE A 69 2.61 -1.35 1.16
CA ILE A 69 3.31 -0.36 0.32
C ILE A 69 2.38 0.22 -0.75
N ALA A 70 1.50 -0.60 -1.34
CA ALA A 70 0.56 -0.15 -2.35
C ALA A 70 -0.58 0.72 -1.81
N LEU A 71 -0.83 0.67 -0.49
CA LEU A 71 -1.87 1.44 0.20
C LEU A 71 -1.31 2.75 0.81
N ASP A 72 -0.01 2.79 1.12
CA ASP A 72 0.69 3.99 1.58
C ASP A 72 0.85 5.03 0.44
#